data_AF-A0A7L9WNK7-F1
#
_entry.id   AF-A0A7L9WNK7-F1
#
_cell.length_a   1.000
_cell.length_b   1.000
_cell.length_c   1.000
_cell.angle_alpha   90.00
_cell.angle_beta   90.00
_cell.angle_gamma   90.00
#
_symmetry.space_group_name_H-M   'P 1'
#
loop_
_entity.id
_entity.type
_entity.pdbx_description
1 polymer ?
#
loop_
_entity_poly.entity_id
_entity_poly.type
_entity_poly.pdbx_seq_one_letter_code
_entity_poly.pdbx_strand_id
1 'polypeptide(L)'
;MKKFIQLPRPAVNLFVSGVALIGLAGCLGSSGGGAAGGGGGTASPQTANAFQAQFDRVTGQGPTSDLPTSLSGTYTGALRVDVTDASQTVGEVFGDVNLQVSWADGQTTNPFSGNVDNLRGSIKGEPSGAIEGTLTVDNAMPASISRSVNTINAPIIGPTTLATGAMSVIVTGDLTAAGETVETNLTLGGNFYGPGGTAMAGPVVGGFRTGQTAAIFDGSAAGTFYAEKQ
;
A
#
# COMPACT_ATOMS: atom_id res chain seq x y z
N MET A 1 0.36 -49.99 38.63
CA MET A 1 1.77 -49.84 39.08
C MET A 1 2.65 -49.64 37.86
N LYS A 2 3.05 -48.40 37.55
CA LYS A 2 4.00 -48.06 36.48
C LYS A 2 5.12 -47.24 37.12
N LYS A 3 6.33 -47.80 37.20
CA LYS A 3 7.52 -47.16 37.76
C LYS A 3 8.09 -46.18 36.73
N PHE A 4 8.14 -44.90 37.07
CA PHE A 4 8.87 -43.86 36.35
C PHE A 4 10.37 -44.00 36.63
N ILE A 5 11.17 -44.02 35.57
CA ILE A 5 12.63 -44.03 35.61
C ILE A 5 13.10 -42.56 35.72
N GLN A 6 13.87 -42.25 36.76
CA GLN A 6 14.50 -40.94 36.97
C GLN A 6 15.78 -40.79 36.12
N LEU A 7 15.94 -39.62 35.50
CA LEU A 7 17.14 -39.18 34.79
C LEU A 7 18.18 -38.62 35.79
N PRO A 8 19.49 -38.93 35.65
CA PRO A 8 20.53 -38.26 36.42
C PRO A 8 20.96 -36.92 35.80
N ARG A 9 21.04 -35.89 36.65
CA ARG A 9 21.68 -34.60 36.38
C ARG A 9 23.18 -34.68 36.69
N PRO A 10 24.08 -34.17 35.83
CA PRO A 10 25.43 -33.84 36.25
C PRO A 10 25.54 -32.37 36.66
N ALA A 11 26.10 -32.17 37.85
CA ALA A 11 26.48 -30.88 38.42
C ALA A 11 27.79 -30.38 37.79
N VAL A 12 27.87 -29.07 37.53
CA VAL A 12 29.14 -28.41 37.22
C VAL A 12 29.19 -27.10 38.01
N ASN A 13 30.06 -27.05 39.01
CA ASN A 13 30.56 -25.84 39.63
C ASN A 13 32.08 -25.90 39.53
N LEU A 14 32.70 -24.96 38.82
CA LEU A 14 34.09 -24.58 39.07
C LEU A 14 34.27 -23.08 38.82
N PHE A 15 34.89 -22.46 39.80
CA PHE A 15 35.11 -21.04 40.01
C PHE A 15 36.54 -20.65 39.53
N VAL A 16 36.78 -19.34 39.42
CA VAL A 16 38.07 -18.61 39.63
C VAL A 16 38.70 -17.90 38.41
N SER A 17 38.61 -16.55 38.50
CA SER A 17 39.58 -15.46 38.23
C SER A 17 40.31 -15.28 36.89
N GLY A 18 39.94 -14.21 36.18
CA GLY A 18 40.68 -12.93 36.07
C GLY A 18 42.15 -12.91 35.60
N VAL A 19 42.43 -12.09 34.57
CA VAL A 19 43.45 -11.01 34.48
C VAL A 19 43.35 -10.33 33.10
N ALA A 20 43.79 -9.07 33.04
CA ALA A 20 43.49 -8.02 32.08
C ALA A 20 44.52 -7.83 30.94
N LEU A 21 44.16 -6.87 30.05
CA LEU A 21 44.98 -6.03 29.14
C LEU A 21 45.41 -6.60 27.77
N ILE A 22 44.96 -5.97 26.68
CA ILE A 22 45.63 -4.94 25.84
C ILE A 22 44.81 -4.80 24.54
N GLY A 23 44.53 -3.57 24.13
CA GLY A 23 43.66 -3.27 22.99
C GLY A 23 44.27 -3.58 21.61
N LEU A 24 43.38 -3.69 20.63
CA LEU A 24 43.69 -3.45 19.23
C LEU A 24 42.52 -2.68 18.60
N ALA A 25 42.83 -1.48 18.13
CA ALA A 25 41.97 -0.69 17.26
C ALA A 25 41.92 -1.32 15.86
N GLY A 26 40.77 -1.20 15.20
CA GLY A 26 40.52 -1.64 13.81
C GLY A 26 39.05 -2.04 13.66
N CYS A 27 38.14 -1.10 13.40
CA CYS A 27 37.79 -0.54 12.09
C CYS A 27 36.95 -1.52 11.26
N LEU A 28 35.87 -0.99 10.66
CA LEU A 28 34.78 -1.66 9.91
C LEU A 28 33.72 -2.26 10.87
N GLY A 29 32.45 -1.84 10.93
CA GLY A 29 31.62 -1.03 10.05
C GLY A 29 30.19 -1.58 10.20
N SER A 30 29.23 -0.69 10.46
CA SER A 30 27.78 -0.92 10.49
C SER A 30 27.16 -1.57 11.74
N SER A 31 26.95 -0.76 12.78
CA SER A 31 25.84 -0.95 13.71
C SER A 31 25.49 0.37 14.39
N GLY A 32 24.21 0.76 14.33
CA GLY A 32 23.64 1.99 14.87
C GLY A 32 23.11 2.87 13.75
N GLY A 33 21.88 3.37 13.75
CA GLY A 33 20.81 3.37 14.74
C GLY A 33 19.61 4.05 14.05
N GLY A 34 18.44 4.00 14.68
CA GLY A 34 17.23 4.59 14.13
C GLY A 34 17.33 6.09 13.84
N ALA A 35 16.67 6.51 12.76
CA ALA A 35 16.09 7.82 12.50
C ALA A 35 14.99 7.55 11.46
N ALA A 36 13.68 7.72 11.71
CA ALA A 36 12.97 8.94 12.03
C ALA A 36 13.26 10.09 11.05
N GLY A 37 12.35 10.25 10.08
CA GLY A 37 12.04 11.52 9.43
C GLY A 37 12.82 11.86 8.17
N GLY A 38 12.08 12.21 7.11
CA GLY A 38 12.62 12.91 5.95
C GLY A 38 12.02 12.40 4.66
N GLY A 39 11.00 13.11 4.18
CA GLY A 39 10.33 12.84 2.91
C GLY A 39 11.30 12.77 1.74
N GLY A 40 10.93 11.95 0.77
CA GLY A 40 11.60 11.80 -0.50
C GLY A 40 10.84 10.75 -1.28
N GLY A 41 10.46 11.07 -2.51
CA GLY A 41 9.94 10.08 -3.46
C GLY A 41 10.95 8.96 -3.60
N THR A 42 10.79 7.90 -2.81
CA THR A 42 11.63 6.72 -2.87
C THR A 42 11.02 5.76 -3.87
N ALA A 43 11.87 5.15 -4.69
CA ALA A 43 11.51 4.04 -5.57
C ALA A 43 10.49 3.12 -4.91
N SER A 44 9.42 2.80 -5.64
CA SER A 44 8.32 2.03 -5.08
C SER A 44 8.78 0.71 -4.45
N PRO A 45 8.11 0.26 -3.37
CA PRO A 45 8.50 -0.91 -2.62
C PRO A 45 8.62 -2.14 -3.51
N GLN A 46 9.77 -2.80 -3.45
CA GLN A 46 10.07 -3.99 -4.25
C GLN A 46 9.67 -5.31 -3.55
N THR A 47 9.17 -5.22 -2.31
CA THR A 47 8.79 -6.39 -1.50
C THR A 47 7.50 -6.10 -0.73
N ALA A 48 6.75 -7.16 -0.41
CA ALA A 48 5.55 -7.07 0.42
C ALA A 48 5.81 -6.39 1.77
N ASN A 49 6.94 -6.68 2.43
CA ASN A 49 7.30 -6.07 3.71
C ASN A 49 7.59 -4.56 3.58
N ALA A 50 8.30 -4.14 2.53
CA ALA A 50 8.56 -2.73 2.29
C ALA A 50 7.28 -1.97 1.96
N PHE A 51 6.38 -2.59 1.19
CA PHE A 51 5.06 -2.04 0.91
C PHE A 51 4.24 -1.88 2.18
N GLN A 52 4.15 -2.94 2.99
CA GLN A 52 3.38 -2.94 4.23
C GLN A 52 3.86 -1.86 5.20
N ALA A 53 5.18 -1.68 5.35
CA ALA A 53 5.73 -0.63 6.20
C ALA A 53 5.30 0.78 5.77
N GLN A 54 5.22 1.04 4.46
CA GLN A 54 4.75 2.32 3.94
C GLN A 54 3.24 2.50 4.08
N PHE A 55 2.47 1.44 3.80
CA PHE A 55 1.02 1.44 4.01
C PHE A 55 0.67 1.70 5.48
N ASP A 56 1.35 1.03 6.42
CA ASP A 56 1.20 1.22 7.87
C ASP A 56 1.61 2.62 8.30
N ARG A 57 2.66 3.19 7.71
CA ARG A 57 3.07 4.57 7.99
C ARG A 57 2.01 5.57 7.53
N VAL A 58 1.45 5.40 6.32
CA VAL A 58 0.43 6.29 5.77
C VAL A 58 -0.85 6.19 6.58
N THR A 59 -1.33 4.98 6.84
CA THR A 59 -2.56 4.76 7.62
C THR A 59 -2.39 5.13 9.10
N GLY A 60 -1.16 5.01 9.63
CA GLY A 60 -0.78 5.44 10.97
C GLY A 60 -0.83 6.96 11.21
N GLN A 61 -0.94 7.78 10.16
CA GLN A 61 -1.21 9.23 10.29
C GLN A 61 -2.63 9.50 10.84
N GLY A 62 -3.51 8.50 10.81
CA GLY A 62 -4.90 8.62 11.19
C GLY A 62 -5.77 9.17 10.05
N PRO A 63 -7.07 8.83 10.03
CA PRO A 63 -8.00 9.38 9.03
C PRO A 63 -8.04 10.90 9.09
N THR A 64 -8.12 11.56 7.93
CA THR A 64 -8.28 13.02 7.84
C THR A 64 -9.54 13.47 8.55
N SER A 65 -9.43 14.49 9.38
CA SER A 65 -10.53 15.11 10.13
C SER A 65 -10.82 16.55 9.72
N ASP A 66 -10.03 17.11 8.81
CA ASP A 66 -10.03 18.50 8.38
C ASP A 66 -9.93 18.61 6.84
N LEU A 67 -10.58 17.70 6.12
CA LEU A 67 -10.54 17.69 4.65
C LEU A 67 -11.04 19.06 4.11
N PRO A 68 -10.23 19.76 3.29
CA PRO A 68 -10.60 21.04 2.73
C PRO A 68 -11.77 20.90 1.75
N THR A 69 -12.38 22.02 1.38
CA THR A 69 -13.43 22.07 0.34
C THR A 69 -12.87 22.01 -1.08
N SER A 70 -11.55 21.99 -1.23
CA SER A 70 -10.86 21.80 -2.50
C SER A 70 -9.56 21.06 -2.29
N LEU A 71 -9.21 20.19 -3.23
CA LEU A 71 -7.95 19.45 -3.26
C LEU A 71 -7.32 19.64 -4.63
N SER A 72 -6.06 20.07 -4.63
CA SER A 72 -5.24 20.09 -5.81
C SER A 72 -3.82 19.63 -5.47
N GLY A 73 -3.26 18.75 -6.30
CA GLY A 73 -1.90 18.26 -6.14
C GLY A 73 -1.67 16.93 -6.84
N THR A 74 -0.41 16.52 -6.84
CA THR A 74 -0.01 15.18 -7.30
C THR A 74 0.17 14.28 -6.09
N TYR A 75 -0.40 13.09 -6.14
CA TYR A 75 -0.27 12.05 -5.13
C TYR A 75 0.47 10.89 -5.74
N THR A 76 1.59 10.53 -5.13
CA THR A 76 2.40 9.39 -5.58
C THR A 76 2.53 8.34 -4.50
N GLY A 77 2.58 7.08 -4.89
CA GLY A 77 2.84 5.97 -3.98
C GLY A 77 2.88 4.66 -4.73
N ALA A 78 2.28 3.63 -4.15
CA ALA A 78 2.33 2.29 -4.72
C ALA A 78 1.04 1.52 -4.47
N LEU A 79 0.82 0.50 -5.27
CA LEU A 79 -0.15 -0.55 -5.04
C LEU A 79 0.51 -1.92 -4.90
N ARG A 80 -0.21 -2.82 -4.25
CA ARG A 80 0.08 -4.25 -4.15
C ARG A 80 -1.23 -4.99 -4.32
N VAL A 81 -1.30 -5.89 -5.29
CA VAL A 81 -2.48 -6.71 -5.58
C VAL A 81 -2.10 -8.17 -5.71
N ASP A 82 -2.93 -9.02 -5.11
CA ASP A 82 -2.92 -10.45 -5.33
C ASP A 82 -3.80 -10.76 -6.54
N VAL A 83 -3.24 -11.50 -7.50
CA VAL A 83 -3.91 -11.91 -8.73
C VAL A 83 -4.46 -13.32 -8.53
N THR A 84 -5.74 -13.53 -8.80
CA THR A 84 -6.44 -14.80 -8.60
C THR A 84 -7.05 -15.29 -9.91
N ASP A 85 -6.80 -16.56 -10.23
CA ASP A 85 -7.38 -17.30 -11.37
C ASP A 85 -8.17 -18.49 -10.81
N ALA A 86 -9.41 -18.68 -11.25
CA ALA A 86 -10.28 -19.79 -10.85
C ALA A 86 -10.29 -20.13 -9.34
N SER A 87 -10.21 -19.11 -8.47
CA SER A 87 -10.17 -19.21 -6.99
C SER A 87 -8.82 -19.61 -6.36
N GLN A 88 -7.71 -19.54 -7.10
CA GLN A 88 -6.36 -19.69 -6.57
C GLN A 88 -5.55 -18.40 -6.80
N THR A 89 -4.88 -17.90 -5.76
CA THR A 89 -3.93 -16.81 -5.93
C THR A 89 -2.76 -17.31 -6.76
N VAL A 90 -2.64 -16.76 -7.97
CA VAL A 90 -1.62 -17.14 -8.96
C VAL A 90 -0.45 -16.17 -8.96
N GLY A 91 -0.55 -15.03 -8.30
CA GLY A 91 0.52 -14.05 -8.32
C GLY A 91 0.32 -12.88 -7.37
N GLU A 92 1.38 -12.09 -7.25
CA GLU A 92 1.40 -10.83 -6.53
C GLU A 92 2.07 -9.79 -7.44
N VAL A 93 1.42 -8.64 -7.58
CA VAL A 93 1.85 -7.54 -8.44
C VAL A 93 1.97 -6.25 -7.64
N PHE A 94 3.06 -5.54 -7.86
CA PHE A 94 3.32 -4.20 -7.37
C PHE A 94 3.27 -3.22 -8.53
N GLY A 95 2.82 -2.00 -8.27
CA GLY A 95 2.78 -0.92 -9.24
C GLY A 95 3.00 0.43 -8.58
N ASP A 96 3.39 1.40 -9.38
CA ASP A 96 3.67 2.76 -8.94
C ASP A 96 2.41 3.58 -9.23
N VAL A 97 1.87 4.26 -8.22
CA VAL A 97 0.63 5.04 -8.35
C VAL A 97 1.01 6.50 -8.51
N ASN A 98 0.51 7.15 -9.54
CA ASN A 98 0.69 8.57 -9.77
C ASN A 98 -0.65 9.20 -10.18
N LEU A 99 -1.27 9.93 -9.24
CA LEU A 99 -2.58 10.54 -9.41
C LEU A 99 -2.50 12.06 -9.27
N GLN A 100 -2.95 12.78 -10.29
CA GLN A 100 -3.25 14.20 -10.20
C GLN A 100 -4.69 14.37 -9.71
N VAL A 101 -4.86 15.16 -8.66
CA VAL A 101 -6.16 15.50 -8.08
C VAL A 101 -6.46 16.96 -8.38
N SER A 102 -7.67 17.21 -8.88
CA SER A 102 -8.28 18.54 -8.98
C SER A 102 -9.75 18.40 -8.65
N TRP A 103 -10.09 18.72 -7.41
CA TRP A 103 -11.42 18.52 -6.84
C TRP A 103 -11.91 19.74 -6.07
N ALA A 104 -13.20 20.00 -6.18
CA ALA A 104 -13.95 20.90 -5.30
C ALA A 104 -15.19 20.18 -4.73
N ASP A 105 -15.59 20.56 -3.53
CA ASP A 105 -16.77 19.98 -2.86
C ASP A 105 -18.04 20.17 -3.72
N GLY A 106 -18.81 19.08 -3.89
CA GLY A 106 -19.97 19.02 -4.78
C GLY A 106 -19.66 18.80 -6.27
N GLN A 107 -18.41 18.63 -6.67
CA GLN A 107 -18.04 18.31 -8.05
C GLN A 107 -18.60 16.95 -8.49
N THR A 108 -19.16 16.90 -9.71
CA THR A 108 -19.71 15.68 -10.33
C THR A 108 -18.84 15.11 -11.44
N THR A 109 -17.87 15.87 -11.94
CA THR A 109 -16.88 15.41 -12.93
C THR A 109 -15.74 14.66 -12.26
N ASN A 110 -15.09 13.75 -12.99
CA ASN A 110 -13.93 13.01 -12.50
C ASN A 110 -12.84 14.00 -11.98
N PRO A 111 -12.48 13.95 -10.69
CA PRO A 111 -11.44 14.82 -10.14
C PRO A 111 -10.02 14.29 -10.34
N PHE A 112 -9.86 13.10 -10.89
CA PHE A 112 -8.59 12.41 -11.05
C PHE A 112 -8.11 12.43 -12.49
N SER A 113 -6.79 12.49 -12.63
CA SER A 113 -6.06 12.05 -13.82
C SER A 113 -4.77 11.36 -13.35
N GLY A 114 -4.06 10.71 -14.26
CA GLY A 114 -2.81 10.00 -13.95
C GLY A 114 -2.87 8.52 -14.28
N ASN A 115 -1.97 7.75 -13.69
CA ASN A 115 -1.71 6.38 -14.08
C ASN A 115 -1.17 5.49 -12.94
N VAL A 116 -1.18 4.20 -13.21
CA VAL A 116 -0.40 3.19 -12.51
C VAL A 116 0.55 2.55 -13.53
N ASP A 117 1.85 2.60 -13.26
CA ASP A 117 2.89 2.07 -14.14
C ASP A 117 3.93 1.26 -13.35
N ASN A 118 5.04 0.91 -14.02
CA ASN A 118 6.15 0.13 -13.44
C ASN A 118 5.67 -1.15 -12.74
N LEU A 119 4.70 -1.83 -13.39
CA LEU A 119 4.07 -3.02 -12.87
C LEU A 119 5.07 -4.18 -12.89
N ARG A 120 5.15 -4.88 -11.77
CA ARG A 120 6.16 -5.93 -11.55
C ARG A 120 5.63 -6.96 -10.58
N GLY A 121 6.02 -8.21 -10.77
CA GLY A 121 5.54 -9.28 -9.89
C GLY A 121 5.70 -10.65 -10.54
N SER A 122 5.30 -11.67 -9.80
CA SER A 122 5.23 -13.04 -10.31
C SER A 122 3.79 -13.42 -10.58
N ILE A 123 3.52 -13.99 -11.76
CA ILE A 123 2.20 -14.52 -12.13
C ILE A 123 2.39 -15.97 -12.58
N LYS A 124 1.53 -16.87 -12.10
CA LYS A 124 1.49 -18.32 -12.43
C LYS A 124 2.83 -19.05 -12.21
N GLY A 125 3.62 -18.59 -11.24
CA GLY A 125 4.92 -19.21 -10.90
C GLY A 125 6.08 -18.83 -11.84
N GLU A 126 5.83 -17.99 -12.85
CA GLU A 126 6.90 -17.40 -13.65
C GLU A 126 7.69 -16.37 -12.81
N PRO A 127 9.03 -16.33 -12.92
CA PRO A 127 9.85 -15.41 -12.15
C PRO A 127 9.47 -13.95 -12.43
N SER A 128 9.74 -13.09 -11.44
CA SER A 128 9.35 -11.68 -11.44
C SER A 128 9.79 -10.95 -12.71
N GLY A 129 8.87 -10.77 -13.65
CA GLY A 129 9.07 -10.02 -14.88
C GLY A 129 8.47 -8.63 -14.76
N ALA A 130 8.95 -7.71 -15.58
CA ALA A 130 8.20 -6.48 -15.85
C ALA A 130 6.88 -6.88 -16.52
N ILE A 131 5.77 -6.38 -15.99
CA ILE A 131 4.48 -6.41 -16.65
C ILE A 131 4.44 -5.16 -17.50
N GLU A 132 4.44 -5.33 -18.82
CA GLU A 132 4.44 -4.21 -19.74
C GLU A 132 3.04 -3.59 -19.80
N GLY A 133 2.98 -2.28 -20.01
CA GLY A 133 1.73 -1.53 -20.07
C GLY A 133 1.60 -0.49 -18.97
N THR A 134 0.46 0.18 -18.96
CA THR A 134 0.14 1.26 -18.01
C THR A 134 -1.36 1.30 -17.85
N LEU A 135 -1.82 1.35 -16.60
CA LEU A 135 -3.23 1.59 -16.31
C LEU A 135 -3.44 3.09 -16.18
N THR A 136 -4.38 3.67 -16.92
CA THR A 136 -4.65 5.11 -16.92
C THR A 136 -6.01 5.36 -16.27
N VAL A 137 -6.16 6.48 -15.58
CA VAL A 137 -7.47 6.90 -15.06
C VAL A 137 -8.50 6.95 -16.19
N ASP A 138 -9.58 6.19 -16.04
CA ASP A 138 -10.64 6.09 -17.02
C ASP A 138 -11.67 7.20 -16.81
N ASN A 139 -11.66 8.19 -17.71
CA ASN A 139 -12.59 9.32 -17.64
C ASN A 139 -14.03 8.98 -18.06
N ALA A 140 -14.26 7.81 -18.67
CA ALA A 140 -15.60 7.33 -18.98
C ALA A 140 -16.25 6.62 -17.78
N MET A 141 -15.46 6.23 -16.79
CA MET A 141 -15.91 5.55 -15.58
C MET A 141 -16.13 6.54 -14.42
N PRO A 142 -17.07 6.25 -13.51
CA PRO A 142 -17.32 7.12 -12.36
C PRO A 142 -16.12 7.10 -11.41
N ALA A 143 -15.58 8.28 -11.14
CA ALA A 143 -14.58 8.51 -10.11
C ALA A 143 -14.99 9.74 -9.30
N SER A 144 -14.76 9.71 -8.00
CA SER A 144 -15.26 10.75 -7.10
C SER A 144 -14.41 10.90 -5.85
N ILE A 145 -14.48 12.09 -5.29
CA ILE A 145 -14.10 12.38 -3.91
C ILE A 145 -15.36 12.86 -3.21
N SER A 146 -15.64 12.28 -2.06
CA SER A 146 -16.74 12.67 -1.19
C SER A 146 -16.18 13.26 0.09
N ARG A 147 -16.83 14.34 0.56
CA ARG A 147 -16.52 14.99 1.82
C ARG A 147 -17.72 14.88 2.75
N SER A 148 -17.48 14.40 3.96
CA SER A 148 -18.51 14.29 4.99
C SER A 148 -18.18 15.23 6.14
N VAL A 149 -19.10 16.15 6.43
CA VAL A 149 -18.94 17.10 7.55
C VAL A 149 -19.87 16.70 8.68
N ASN A 150 -19.31 16.43 9.85
CA ASN A 150 -20.07 16.14 11.05
C ASN A 150 -19.66 17.12 12.16
N THR A 151 -20.65 17.76 12.79
CA THR A 151 -20.42 18.64 13.94
C THR A 151 -20.88 17.93 15.20
N ILE A 152 -19.93 17.62 16.08
CA ILE A 152 -20.16 17.00 17.37
C ILE A 152 -20.32 18.11 18.40
N ASN A 153 -21.50 18.19 19.01
CA ASN A 153 -21.75 19.11 20.12
C ASN A 153 -21.37 18.44 21.44
N ALA A 154 -20.17 18.72 21.94
CA ALA A 154 -19.70 18.16 23.19
C ALA A 154 -20.00 19.11 24.38
N PRO A 155 -20.64 18.65 25.47
CA PRO A 155 -21.12 19.52 26.56
C PRO A 155 -20.04 20.36 27.28
N ILE A 156 -18.78 19.92 27.26
CA ILE A 156 -17.69 20.52 28.04
C ILE A 156 -16.68 21.29 27.15
N ILE A 157 -16.47 20.81 25.91
CA ILE A 157 -15.45 21.31 24.98
C ILE A 157 -16.02 22.18 23.86
N GLY A 158 -17.36 22.27 23.76
CA GLY A 158 -18.03 23.03 22.70
C GLY A 158 -18.16 22.25 21.38
N PRO A 159 -18.72 22.87 20.33
CA PRO A 159 -18.89 22.24 19.03
C PRO A 159 -17.53 21.97 18.38
N THR A 160 -17.32 20.73 17.93
CA THR A 160 -16.16 20.32 17.13
C THR A 160 -16.63 19.82 15.77
N THR A 161 -16.13 20.42 14.69
CA THR A 161 -16.46 20.00 13.32
C THR A 161 -15.35 19.10 12.78
N LEU A 162 -15.75 17.94 12.27
CA LEU A 162 -14.90 16.99 11.56
C LEU A 162 -15.31 16.97 10.09
N ALA A 163 -14.33 17.03 9.19
CA ALA A 163 -14.49 16.87 7.76
C ALA A 163 -13.63 15.69 7.30
N THR A 164 -14.27 14.56 7.00
CA THR A 164 -13.59 13.36 6.49
C THR A 164 -13.73 13.26 4.98
N GLY A 165 -12.87 12.45 4.35
CA GLY A 165 -12.89 12.24 2.91
C GLY A 165 -12.77 10.77 2.53
N ALA A 166 -13.55 10.37 1.51
CA ALA A 166 -13.41 9.09 0.84
C ALA A 166 -13.30 9.29 -0.68
N MET A 167 -12.62 8.37 -1.36
CA MET A 167 -12.37 8.44 -2.78
C MET A 167 -12.57 7.10 -3.49
N SER A 168 -12.85 7.18 -4.78
CA SER A 168 -12.85 6.06 -5.71
C SER A 168 -12.37 6.53 -7.07
N VAL A 169 -11.41 5.83 -7.66
CA VAL A 169 -10.93 6.07 -9.03
C VAL A 169 -10.76 4.73 -9.74
N ILE A 170 -11.13 4.69 -11.01
CA ILE A 170 -10.98 3.52 -11.86
C ILE A 170 -9.81 3.77 -12.81
N VAL A 171 -8.90 2.81 -12.89
CA VAL A 171 -7.80 2.78 -13.85
C VAL A 171 -7.94 1.58 -14.76
N THR A 172 -7.78 1.79 -16.06
CA THR A 172 -7.91 0.76 -17.10
C THR A 172 -6.71 0.78 -18.03
N GLY A 173 -6.43 -0.38 -18.62
CA GLY A 173 -5.39 -0.50 -19.64
C GLY A 173 -5.08 -1.94 -19.98
N ASP A 174 -4.37 -2.12 -21.09
CA ASP A 174 -3.86 -3.41 -21.51
C ASP A 174 -2.52 -3.68 -20.83
N LEU A 175 -2.41 -4.84 -20.20
CA LEU A 175 -1.19 -5.30 -19.56
C LEU A 175 -0.68 -6.56 -20.26
N THR A 176 0.62 -6.61 -20.52
CA THR A 176 1.28 -7.76 -21.15
C THR A 176 2.25 -8.42 -20.18
N ALA A 177 2.04 -9.72 -19.95
CA ALA A 177 2.93 -10.55 -19.13
C ALA A 177 3.10 -11.92 -19.80
N ALA A 178 4.32 -12.45 -19.81
CA ALA A 178 4.64 -13.75 -20.41
C ALA A 178 4.12 -13.94 -21.86
N GLY A 179 4.04 -12.86 -22.64
CA GLY A 179 3.55 -12.87 -24.03
C GLY A 179 2.03 -12.87 -24.19
N GLU A 180 1.27 -12.78 -23.09
CA GLU A 180 -0.19 -12.65 -23.09
C GLU A 180 -0.58 -11.22 -22.73
N THR A 181 -1.47 -10.61 -23.52
CA THR A 181 -2.06 -9.29 -23.26
C THR A 181 -3.46 -9.43 -22.72
N VAL A 182 -3.75 -8.76 -21.61
CA VAL A 182 -5.06 -8.76 -20.95
C VAL A 182 -5.56 -7.35 -20.72
N GLU A 183 -6.85 -7.13 -20.98
CA GLU A 183 -7.52 -5.90 -20.60
C GLU A 183 -7.73 -5.92 -19.09
N THR A 184 -7.25 -4.90 -18.38
CA THR A 184 -7.29 -4.83 -16.92
C THR A 184 -8.08 -3.62 -16.47
N ASN A 185 -8.94 -3.80 -15.48
CA ASN A 185 -9.68 -2.74 -14.80
C ASN A 185 -9.49 -2.87 -13.30
N LEU A 186 -8.97 -1.82 -12.66
CA LEU A 186 -8.83 -1.73 -11.21
C LEU A 186 -9.56 -0.51 -10.68
N THR A 187 -10.27 -0.68 -9.57
CA THR A 187 -10.83 0.38 -8.74
C THR A 187 -9.93 0.57 -7.53
N LEU A 188 -9.36 1.77 -7.39
CA LEU A 188 -8.68 2.22 -6.19
C LEU A 188 -9.69 2.99 -5.36
N GLY A 189 -10.13 2.40 -4.25
CA GLY A 189 -11.07 3.01 -3.32
C GLY A 189 -10.42 3.22 -1.96
N GLY A 190 -10.73 4.31 -1.26
CA GLY A 190 -10.07 4.56 0.01
C GLY A 190 -10.52 5.79 0.76
N ASN A 191 -9.81 6.08 1.84
CA ASN A 191 -9.99 7.28 2.65
C ASN A 191 -8.77 8.18 2.55
N PHE A 192 -8.95 9.45 2.87
CA PHE A 192 -7.85 10.36 3.09
C PHE A 192 -7.28 10.21 4.51
N TYR A 193 -5.96 10.36 4.62
CA TYR A 193 -5.19 10.28 5.84
C TYR A 193 -4.31 11.52 6.01
N GLY A 194 -4.01 11.83 7.27
CA GLY A 194 -3.22 13.00 7.65
C GLY A 194 -3.96 14.33 7.52
N PRO A 195 -3.36 15.43 8.01
CA PRO A 195 -3.96 16.76 7.98
C PRO A 195 -4.27 17.22 6.55
N GLY A 196 -5.47 17.74 6.32
CA GLY A 196 -5.91 18.28 5.03
C GLY A 196 -5.93 17.26 3.89
N GLY A 197 -5.87 15.95 4.18
CA GLY A 197 -5.83 14.90 3.17
C GLY A 197 -4.50 14.80 2.43
N THR A 198 -3.38 14.92 3.14
CA THR A 198 -2.02 14.77 2.59
C THR A 198 -1.73 13.37 2.06
N ALA A 199 -2.51 12.37 2.44
CA ALA A 199 -2.37 11.01 1.95
C ALA A 199 -3.72 10.37 1.64
N MET A 200 -3.70 9.31 0.84
CA MET A 200 -4.84 8.42 0.60
C MET A 200 -4.37 6.98 0.63
N ALA A 201 -5.22 6.10 1.16
CA ALA A 201 -4.95 4.68 1.19
C ALA A 201 -6.25 3.89 1.27
N GLY A 202 -6.23 2.67 0.74
CA GLY A 202 -7.40 1.81 0.80
C GLY A 202 -7.28 0.57 -0.09
N PRO A 203 -8.39 -0.16 -0.25
CA PRO A 203 -8.44 -1.34 -1.11
C PRO A 203 -8.25 -1.02 -2.59
N VAL A 204 -7.64 -1.97 -3.28
CA VAL A 204 -7.69 -2.10 -4.74
C VAL A 204 -8.51 -3.33 -5.05
N VAL A 205 -9.49 -3.21 -5.95
CA VAL A 205 -10.31 -4.33 -6.42
C VAL A 205 -10.53 -4.23 -7.91
N GLY A 206 -10.55 -5.35 -8.60
CA GLY A 206 -10.78 -5.36 -10.04
C GLY A 206 -10.55 -6.73 -10.64
N GLY A 207 -10.30 -6.74 -11.94
CA GLY A 207 -10.06 -7.96 -12.68
C GLY A 207 -9.46 -7.70 -14.05
N PHE A 208 -9.20 -8.80 -14.73
CA PHE A 208 -8.63 -8.80 -16.06
C PHE A 208 -9.41 -9.75 -16.98
N ARG A 209 -9.36 -9.48 -18.28
CA ARG A 209 -9.99 -10.32 -19.30
C ARG A 209 -9.00 -10.69 -20.40
N THR A 210 -9.04 -11.96 -20.76
CA THR A 210 -8.33 -12.62 -21.86
C THR A 210 -9.31 -12.78 -23.05
N GLY A 211 -9.18 -11.93 -24.07
CA GLY A 211 -10.00 -12.05 -25.28
C GLY A 211 -11.50 -11.70 -25.12
N GLN A 212 -12.38 -12.38 -25.86
CA GLN A 212 -13.83 -12.08 -25.97
C GLN A 212 -14.75 -13.11 -25.29
N THR A 213 -14.38 -13.64 -24.13
CA THR A 213 -15.29 -14.49 -23.35
C THR A 213 -16.45 -13.67 -22.77
N ALA A 214 -17.61 -14.34 -22.57
CA ALA A 214 -18.82 -13.71 -22.01
C ALA A 214 -18.74 -13.45 -20.50
N ALA A 215 -17.67 -13.89 -19.83
CA ALA A 215 -17.41 -13.54 -18.44
C ALA A 215 -17.00 -12.06 -18.34
N ILE A 216 -17.40 -11.39 -17.26
CA ILE A 216 -17.04 -9.99 -17.00
C ILE A 216 -15.53 -9.88 -16.74
N PHE A 217 -14.94 -10.89 -16.08
CA PHE A 217 -13.50 -11.04 -15.89
C PHE A 217 -13.11 -12.52 -15.95
N ASP A 218 -11.92 -12.82 -16.49
CA ASP A 218 -11.35 -14.18 -16.48
C ASP A 218 -10.54 -14.43 -15.18
N GLY A 219 -10.14 -13.38 -14.48
CA GLY A 219 -9.58 -13.45 -13.13
C GLY A 219 -9.73 -12.14 -12.36
N SER A 220 -9.38 -12.15 -11.08
CA SER A 220 -9.52 -11.00 -10.19
C SER A 220 -8.18 -10.50 -9.67
N ALA A 221 -8.15 -9.21 -9.33
CA ALA A 221 -7.04 -8.57 -8.64
C ALA A 221 -7.58 -7.86 -7.40
N ALA A 222 -7.02 -8.17 -6.23
CA ALA A 222 -7.44 -7.56 -4.97
C ALA A 222 -6.23 -7.25 -4.09
N GLY A 223 -6.25 -6.12 -3.40
CA GLY A 223 -5.15 -5.73 -2.54
C GLY A 223 -5.33 -4.35 -1.97
N THR A 224 -4.24 -3.60 -1.87
CA THR A 224 -4.23 -2.27 -1.25
C THR A 224 -3.31 -1.31 -1.99
N PHE A 225 -3.54 -0.02 -1.81
CA PHE A 225 -2.66 1.04 -2.27
C PHE A 225 -2.48 2.11 -1.19
N TYR A 226 -1.42 2.90 -1.36
CA TYR A 226 -1.25 4.18 -0.68
C TYR A 226 -0.68 5.20 -1.66
N ALA A 227 -0.98 6.47 -1.45
CA ALA A 227 -0.36 7.59 -2.16
C ALA A 227 -0.32 8.84 -1.29
N GLU A 228 0.75 9.62 -1.42
CA GLU A 228 0.97 10.85 -0.66
C GLU A 228 1.18 12.04 -1.58
N LYS A 229 0.64 13.16 -1.14
CA LYS A 229 0.79 14.45 -1.81
C LYS A 229 2.27 14.84 -1.85
N GLN A 230 2.72 15.23 -3.04
CA GLN A 230 4.07 15.77 -3.29
C GLN A 230 4.13 17.27 -3.07
#